data_AF-A0A0S4PX31-F1
#
_entry.id   AF-A0A0S4PX31-F1
#
_cell.length_a   1.000
_cell.length_b   1.000
_cell.length_c   1.000
_cell.angle_alpha   90.00
_cell.angle_beta   90.00
_cell.angle_gamma   90.00
#
_symmetry.space_group_name_H-M   'P 1'
#
loop_
_entity.id
_entity.type
_entity.pdbx_description
1 polymer ?
#
loop_
_entity_poly.entity_id
_entity_poly.type
_entity_poly.pdbx_seq_one_letter_code
_entity_poly.pdbx_strand_id
1 'polypeptide(L)'
;MQYSSFKVRYCSRAGFSAFELLCVIIIVAIVAGVGVRYMGHITQRQCILHLKSKLSHTQYILSAYYADSFIRGDSISMAHARNVFHQLTLNPKHQCAFVLQDSTLIAHIGAQNVVFRIDPPNLAINPKISCVLSAPLCKELGDRILDK
;
A
#
# COMPACT_ATOMS: atom_id res chain seq x y z
N MET A 1 40.45 62.90 -23.74
CA MET A 1 39.84 61.62 -23.36
C MET A 1 38.83 61.89 -22.25
N GLN A 2 37.55 61.69 -22.53
CA GLN A 2 36.42 62.16 -21.75
C GLN A 2 35.71 60.93 -21.17
N TYR A 3 35.84 60.68 -19.87
CA TYR A 3 35.20 59.53 -19.22
C TYR A 3 33.79 59.92 -18.75
N SER A 4 32.79 59.44 -19.48
CA SER A 4 31.38 59.55 -19.14
C SER A 4 31.06 58.72 -17.89
N SER A 5 30.60 59.39 -16.83
CA SER A 5 30.14 58.76 -15.59
C SER A 5 28.75 58.16 -15.78
N PHE A 6 28.67 56.82 -15.79
CA PHE A 6 27.43 56.07 -15.95
C PHE A 6 26.70 56.00 -14.59
N LYS A 7 25.69 56.85 -14.40
CA LYS A 7 24.78 56.77 -13.25
C LYS A 7 23.83 55.59 -13.44
N VAL A 8 24.11 54.47 -12.78
CA VAL A 8 23.17 53.35 -12.67
C VAL A 8 21.97 53.81 -11.85
N ARG A 9 20.85 54.10 -12.52
CA ARG A 9 19.55 54.30 -11.85
C ARG A 9 19.06 52.95 -11.37
N TYR A 10 19.13 52.71 -10.06
CA TYR A 10 18.35 51.65 -9.44
C TYR A 10 16.87 52.02 -9.55
N CYS A 11 16.14 51.33 -10.42
CA CYS A 11 14.69 51.30 -10.36
C CYS A 11 14.30 50.66 -9.02
N SER A 12 13.64 51.43 -8.16
CA SER A 12 12.91 50.92 -7.00
C SER A 12 11.78 50.01 -7.50
N ARG A 13 12.08 48.74 -7.75
CA ARG A 13 11.06 47.69 -7.69
C ARG A 13 10.52 47.76 -6.26
N ALA A 14 9.22 47.91 -6.11
CA ALA A 14 8.56 47.77 -4.80
C ALA A 14 9.01 46.44 -4.20
N GLY A 15 10.01 46.51 -3.33
CA GLY A 15 10.56 45.33 -2.68
C GLY A 15 9.44 44.78 -1.82
N PHE A 16 9.10 43.52 -2.03
CA PHE A 16 8.29 42.75 -1.09
C PHE A 16 8.72 43.14 0.32
N SER A 17 7.77 43.63 1.12
CA SER A 17 8.09 44.01 2.49
C SER A 17 8.62 42.77 3.20
N ALA A 18 9.70 42.89 3.96
CA ALA A 18 10.28 41.75 4.70
C ALA A 18 9.23 41.05 5.59
N PHE A 19 8.22 41.80 6.04
CA PHE A 19 7.06 41.29 6.76
C PHE A 19 6.18 40.36 5.92
N GLU A 20 5.95 40.69 4.65
CA GLU A 20 5.17 39.87 3.72
C GLU A 20 5.90 38.54 3.43
N LEU A 21 7.22 38.60 3.24
CA LEU A 21 8.05 37.39 3.09
C LEU A 21 7.97 36.49 4.35
N LEU A 22 8.05 37.08 5.54
CA LEU A 22 7.98 36.36 6.81
C LEU A 22 6.61 35.68 7.00
N CYS A 23 5.52 36.38 6.67
CA CYS A 23 4.17 35.80 6.68
C CYS A 23 4.06 34.59 5.72
N VAL A 24 4.60 34.69 4.50
CA VAL A 24 4.58 33.58 3.54
C VAL A 24 5.34 32.37 4.07
N ILE A 25 6.53 32.57 4.67
CA ILE A 25 7.34 31.48 5.24
C ILE A 25 6.56 30.78 6.36
N ILE A 26 5.91 31.52 7.25
CA ILE A 26 5.10 30.95 8.34
C ILE A 26 3.94 30.14 7.78
N ILE A 27 3.20 30.68 6.80
CA ILE A 27 2.06 29.99 6.18
C ILE A 27 2.54 28.68 5.52
N VAL A 28 3.63 28.73 4.76
CA VAL A 28 4.20 27.55 4.09
C VAL A 28 4.63 26.51 5.13
N ALA A 29 5.25 26.92 6.24
CA ALA A 29 5.67 26.00 7.30
C ALA A 29 4.47 25.28 7.95
N ILE A 30 3.38 26.01 8.23
CA ILE A 30 2.16 25.42 8.81
C ILE A 30 1.52 24.44 7.82
N VAL A 31 1.34 24.85 6.56
CA VAL A 31 0.71 24.02 5.52
C VAL A 31 1.56 22.77 5.24
N ALA A 32 2.88 22.90 5.17
CA ALA A 32 3.79 21.77 4.99
C ALA A 32 3.71 20.80 6.18
N GLY A 33 3.71 21.30 7.41
CA GLY A 33 3.62 20.47 8.62
C GLY A 33 2.34 19.64 8.67
N VAL A 34 1.19 20.24 8.35
CA VAL A 34 -0.10 19.53 8.28
C VAL A 34 -0.16 18.59 7.07
N GLY A 35 0.32 19.04 5.91
CA GLY A 35 0.30 18.28 4.67
C GLY A 35 1.07 16.96 4.73
N VAL A 36 2.25 16.95 5.36
CA VAL A 36 3.08 15.73 5.50
C VAL A 36 2.36 14.66 6.32
N ARG A 37 1.68 15.04 7.42
CA ARG A 37 0.93 14.10 8.27
C ARG A 37 -0.26 13.50 7.53
N TYR A 38 -0.97 14.33 6.76
CA TYR A 38 -2.13 13.90 5.99
C TYR A 38 -1.74 12.94 4.84
N MET A 39 -0.64 13.23 4.12
CA MET A 39 -0.15 12.34 3.07
C MET A 39 0.20 10.94 3.58
N GLY A 40 0.83 10.83 4.75
CA GLY A 40 1.15 9.53 5.36
C GLY A 40 -0.08 8.64 5.53
N HIS A 41 -1.18 9.18 6.07
CA HIS A 41 -2.42 8.44 6.26
C HIS A 41 -3.06 7.99 4.93
N ILE A 42 -3.00 8.82 3.88
CA ILE A 42 -3.50 8.46 2.55
C ILE A 42 -2.70 7.30 1.97
N THR A 43 -1.36 7.34 2.06
CA THR A 43 -0.51 6.26 1.52
C THR A 43 -0.78 4.93 2.21
N GLN A 44 -1.01 4.93 3.52
CA GLN A 44 -1.38 3.73 4.27
C GLN A 44 -2.73 3.17 3.79
N ARG A 45 -3.75 4.03 3.63
CA ARG A 45 -5.07 3.60 3.15
C ARG A 45 -5.03 3.05 1.72
N GLN A 46 -4.28 3.68 0.84
CA GLN A 46 -4.04 3.17 -0.52
C GLN A 46 -3.36 1.80 -0.50
N CYS A 47 -2.39 1.62 0.39
CA CYS A 47 -1.72 0.33 0.56
C CYS A 47 -2.71 -0.75 1.00
N ILE A 48 -3.53 -0.48 2.02
CA ILE A 48 -4.52 -1.43 2.53
C ILE A 48 -5.51 -1.82 1.42
N LEU A 49 -6.02 -0.86 0.66
CA LEU A 49 -6.92 -1.14 -0.48
C LEU A 49 -6.25 -1.98 -1.56
N HIS A 50 -5.00 -1.67 -1.89
CA HIS A 50 -4.22 -2.42 -2.87
C HIS A 50 -3.97 -3.87 -2.43
N LEU A 51 -3.55 -4.09 -1.17
CA LEU A 51 -3.36 -5.42 -0.61
C LEU A 51 -4.67 -6.19 -0.52
N LYS A 52 -5.75 -5.54 -0.11
CA LYS A 52 -7.09 -6.13 -0.05
C LYS A 52 -7.58 -6.60 -1.43
N SER A 53 -7.38 -5.77 -2.46
CA SER A 53 -7.73 -6.12 -3.85
C SER A 53 -6.93 -7.34 -4.32
N LYS A 54 -5.60 -7.33 -4.11
CA LYS A 54 -4.72 -8.46 -4.47
C LYS A 54 -5.11 -9.76 -3.75
N LEU A 55 -5.43 -9.68 -2.46
CA LEU A 55 -5.84 -10.84 -1.66
C LEU A 55 -7.19 -11.40 -2.15
N SER A 56 -8.18 -10.53 -2.36
CA SER A 56 -9.50 -10.90 -2.88
C SER A 56 -9.39 -11.57 -4.25
N HIS A 57 -8.60 -11.00 -5.15
CA HIS A 57 -8.36 -11.56 -6.47
C HIS A 57 -7.71 -12.95 -6.39
N THR A 58 -6.72 -13.12 -5.51
CA THR A 58 -6.05 -14.40 -5.27
C THR A 58 -7.02 -15.46 -4.75
N GLN A 59 -7.86 -15.10 -3.77
CA GLN A 59 -8.87 -16.02 -3.24
C GLN A 59 -9.92 -16.39 -4.28
N TYR A 60 -10.32 -15.44 -5.14
CA TYR A 60 -11.23 -15.70 -6.24
C TYR A 60 -10.62 -16.70 -7.24
N ILE A 61 -9.36 -16.48 -7.65
CA ILE A 61 -8.64 -17.39 -8.56
C ILE A 61 -8.53 -18.79 -7.95
N LEU A 62 -8.13 -18.88 -6.67
CA LEU A 62 -8.05 -20.17 -5.96
C LEU A 62 -9.41 -20.85 -5.94
N SER A 63 -10.45 -20.17 -5.47
CA SER A 63 -11.80 -20.74 -5.36
C SER A 63 -12.33 -21.20 -6.73
N ALA A 64 -12.09 -20.44 -7.80
CA ALA A 64 -12.44 -20.84 -9.15
C ALA A 64 -11.68 -22.08 -9.61
N TYR A 65 -10.37 -22.14 -9.35
CA TYR A 65 -9.52 -23.30 -9.69
C TYR A 65 -9.98 -24.58 -8.97
N TYR A 66 -10.26 -24.50 -7.67
CA TYR A 66 -10.75 -25.65 -6.90
C TYR A 66 -12.15 -26.09 -7.36
N ALA A 67 -13.04 -25.14 -7.66
CA ALA A 67 -14.37 -25.45 -8.16
C ALA A 67 -14.33 -26.15 -9.54
N ASP A 68 -13.50 -25.63 -10.47
CA ASP A 68 -13.32 -26.23 -11.79
C ASP A 68 -12.71 -27.64 -11.70
N SER A 69 -11.67 -27.81 -10.87
CA SER A 69 -11.05 -29.14 -10.64
C SER A 69 -12.06 -30.13 -10.06
N PHE A 70 -12.90 -29.69 -9.12
CA PHE A 70 -13.95 -30.52 -8.52
C PHE A 70 -15.01 -30.94 -9.53
N ILE A 71 -15.46 -30.02 -10.39
CA ILE A 71 -16.46 -30.31 -11.44
C ILE A 71 -15.92 -31.30 -12.48
N ARG A 72 -14.64 -31.17 -12.85
CA ARG A 72 -13.97 -32.04 -13.83
C ARG A 72 -13.58 -33.40 -13.26
N GLY A 73 -13.48 -33.53 -11.94
CA GLY A 73 -12.92 -34.71 -11.28
C GLY A 73 -11.40 -34.83 -11.44
N ASP A 74 -10.72 -33.72 -11.76
CA ASP A 74 -9.27 -33.67 -11.92
C ASP A 74 -8.56 -33.63 -10.56
N SER A 75 -7.35 -34.18 -10.49
CA SER A 75 -6.52 -34.08 -9.29
C SER A 75 -6.04 -32.65 -9.06
N ILE A 76 -6.17 -32.16 -7.84
CA ILE A 76 -5.72 -30.82 -7.45
C ILE A 76 -4.18 -30.75 -7.48
N SER A 77 -3.66 -29.80 -8.27
CA SER A 77 -2.22 -29.51 -8.34
C SER A 77 -1.82 -28.50 -7.27
N MET A 78 -1.14 -28.97 -6.23
CA MET A 78 -0.60 -28.11 -5.16
C MET A 78 0.41 -27.08 -5.72
N ALA A 79 1.14 -27.44 -6.78
CA ALA A 79 2.08 -26.54 -7.45
C ALA A 79 1.37 -25.34 -8.08
N HIS A 80 0.18 -25.56 -8.65
CA HIS A 80 -0.63 -24.47 -9.21
C HIS A 80 -1.10 -23.52 -8.10
N ALA A 81 -1.67 -24.06 -7.02
CA ALA A 81 -2.10 -23.26 -5.87
C ALA A 81 -0.96 -22.44 -5.25
N ARG A 82 0.24 -23.04 -5.10
CA ARG A 82 1.45 -22.32 -4.65
C ARG A 82 1.87 -21.22 -5.62
N ASN A 83 1.76 -21.45 -6.93
CA ASN A 83 2.09 -20.43 -7.93
C ASN A 83 1.14 -19.22 -7.85
N VAL A 84 -0.15 -19.43 -7.57
CA VAL A 84 -1.10 -18.33 -7.34
C VAL A 84 -0.69 -17.49 -6.13
N PHE A 85 -0.28 -18.13 -5.02
CA PHE A 85 0.30 -17.40 -3.88
C PHE A 85 1.62 -16.71 -4.19
N HIS A 86 2.47 -17.31 -5.03
CA HIS A 86 3.71 -16.68 -5.46
C HIS A 86 3.44 -15.40 -6.26
N GLN A 87 2.41 -15.40 -7.12
CA GLN A 87 1.98 -14.20 -7.86
C GLN A 87 1.54 -13.06 -6.93
N LEU A 88 0.96 -13.38 -5.78
CA LEU A 88 0.59 -12.39 -4.76
C LEU A 88 1.82 -11.63 -4.21
N THR A 89 2.97 -12.31 -4.16
CA THR A 89 4.25 -11.77 -3.67
C THR A 89 5.09 -11.07 -4.75
N LEU A 90 4.70 -11.15 -6.02
CA LEU A 90 5.43 -10.51 -7.11
C LEU A 90 5.39 -8.98 -7.00
N ASN A 91 6.55 -8.37 -7.24
CA ASN A 91 6.81 -6.94 -7.15
C ASN A 91 6.54 -6.35 -5.76
N PRO A 92 7.32 -6.72 -4.74
CA PRO A 92 7.20 -6.13 -3.42
C PRO A 92 7.56 -4.65 -3.50
N LYS A 93 6.59 -3.76 -3.26
CA LYS A 93 6.90 -2.38 -2.93
C LYS A 93 7.38 -2.34 -1.49
N HIS A 94 8.49 -1.67 -1.22
CA HIS A 94 8.96 -1.44 0.15
C HIS A 94 7.79 -0.87 0.97
N GLN A 95 7.43 -1.56 2.07
CA GLN A 95 6.36 -1.18 3.00
C GLN A 95 4.90 -1.37 2.49
N CYS A 96 4.67 -1.99 1.33
CA CYS A 96 3.32 -2.36 0.87
C CYS A 96 3.33 -3.64 0.03
N ALA A 97 3.46 -4.79 0.68
CA ALA A 97 3.65 -6.06 0.00
C ALA A 97 3.12 -7.24 0.80
N PHE A 98 2.89 -8.35 0.09
CA PHE A 98 2.73 -9.65 0.71
C PHE A 98 4.05 -10.42 0.67
N VAL A 99 4.33 -11.15 1.74
CA VAL A 99 5.44 -12.10 1.84
C VAL A 99 4.84 -13.44 2.23
N LEU A 100 5.17 -14.49 1.48
CA LEU A 100 4.77 -15.85 1.80
C LEU A 100 5.91 -16.52 2.56
N GLN A 101 5.60 -17.03 3.75
CA GLN A 101 6.54 -17.78 4.59
C GLN A 101 5.87 -19.10 4.97
N ASP A 102 6.26 -20.17 4.26
CA ASP A 102 5.69 -21.51 4.37
C ASP A 102 4.16 -21.54 4.22
N SER A 103 3.42 -21.68 5.32
CA SER A 103 1.96 -21.70 5.38
C SER A 103 1.36 -20.42 5.96
N THR A 104 2.15 -19.35 6.03
CA THR A 104 1.74 -18.04 6.53
C THR A 104 1.95 -16.98 5.47
N LEU A 105 0.99 -16.08 5.36
CA LEU A 105 1.03 -14.96 4.44
C LEU A 105 1.10 -13.68 5.27
N ILE A 106 2.15 -12.90 5.11
CA ILE A 106 2.41 -11.69 5.88
C ILE A 106 2.15 -10.48 4.99
N ALA A 107 1.25 -9.60 5.39
CA ALA A 107 1.02 -8.31 4.76
C ALA A 107 1.82 -7.23 5.48
N HIS A 108 2.69 -6.53 4.76
CA HIS A 108 3.43 -5.36 5.25
C HIS A 108 2.72 -4.08 4.83
N ILE A 109 2.43 -3.20 5.80
CA ILE A 109 1.75 -1.91 5.63
C ILE A 109 2.50 -0.86 6.45
N GLY A 110 3.40 -0.11 5.82
CA GLY A 110 4.25 0.85 6.52
C GLY A 110 5.18 0.13 7.52
N ALA A 111 5.02 0.44 8.80
CA ALA A 111 5.71 -0.19 9.92
C ALA A 111 4.92 -1.33 10.58
N GLN A 112 3.68 -1.58 10.13
CA GLN A 112 2.79 -2.58 10.71
C GLN A 112 2.68 -3.81 9.80
N ASN A 113 2.52 -4.97 10.41
CA ASN A 113 2.40 -6.24 9.69
C ASN A 113 1.14 -6.98 10.15
N VAL A 114 0.47 -7.67 9.22
CA VAL A 114 -0.65 -8.57 9.53
C VAL A 114 -0.29 -9.96 9.06
N VAL A 115 -0.40 -10.94 9.97
CA VAL A 115 -0.15 -12.34 9.66
C VAL A 115 -1.46 -13.03 9.35
N PHE A 116 -1.54 -13.64 8.17
CA PHE A 116 -2.62 -14.50 7.74
C PHE A 116 -2.18 -15.96 7.82
N ARG A 117 -3.08 -16.80 8.33
CA ARG A 117 -2.96 -18.25 8.36
C ARG A 117 -3.69 -18.84 7.17
N ILE A 118 -3.03 -19.76 6.48
CA ILE A 118 -3.58 -20.52 5.35
C ILE A 118 -3.96 -21.91 5.89
N ASP A 119 -5.24 -22.24 5.82
CA ASP A 119 -5.77 -23.52 6.32
C ASP A 119 -6.64 -24.22 5.27
N PRO A 120 -6.31 -25.43 4.80
CA PRO A 120 -5.19 -26.26 5.23
C PRO A 120 -3.85 -25.89 4.57
N PRO A 121 -2.71 -26.12 5.26
CA PRO A 121 -1.38 -25.74 4.77
C PRO A 121 -0.92 -26.56 3.56
N ASN A 122 -1.51 -27.74 3.36
CA ASN A 122 -1.18 -28.63 2.25
C ASN A 122 -1.84 -28.21 0.93
N LEU A 123 -2.75 -27.22 0.94
CA LEU A 123 -3.49 -26.76 -0.24
C LEU A 123 -4.24 -27.88 -0.98
N ALA A 124 -4.53 -29.00 -0.30
CA ALA A 124 -5.20 -30.15 -0.88
C ALA A 124 -6.68 -29.87 -1.17
N ILE A 125 -7.25 -28.89 -0.48
CA ILE A 125 -8.60 -28.34 -0.69
C ILE A 125 -8.50 -26.82 -0.66
N ASN A 126 -9.58 -26.14 -1.06
CA ASN A 126 -9.62 -24.68 -1.12
C ASN A 126 -9.19 -24.07 0.23
N PRO A 127 -8.06 -23.35 0.29
CA PRO A 127 -7.54 -22.86 1.56
C PRO A 127 -8.31 -21.63 2.03
N LYS A 128 -8.73 -21.66 3.30
CA LYS A 128 -9.21 -20.48 4.01
C LYS A 128 -8.01 -19.64 4.45
N ILE A 129 -8.00 -18.37 4.06
CA ILE A 129 -7.00 -17.40 4.51
C ILE A 129 -7.64 -16.54 5.60
N SER A 130 -7.16 -16.69 6.84
CA SER A 130 -7.72 -16.00 8.01
C SER A 130 -6.67 -15.22 8.78
N CYS A 131 -7.07 -14.15 9.47
CA CYS A 131 -6.20 -13.40 10.38
C CYS A 131 -6.89 -13.21 11.73
N VAL A 132 -6.13 -12.81 12.76
CA VAL A 132 -6.67 -12.61 14.10
C VAL A 132 -7.47 -11.31 14.15
N LEU A 133 -8.80 -11.41 14.30
CA LEU A 133 -9.75 -10.29 14.30
C LEU A 133 -9.50 -9.26 15.44
N SER A 134 -8.75 -9.63 16.49
CA SER A 134 -8.34 -8.68 17.53
C SER A 134 -7.35 -7.63 17.02
N ALA A 135 -6.67 -7.88 15.89
CA ALA A 135 -5.80 -6.91 15.26
C ALA A 135 -6.62 -5.92 14.39
N PRO A 136 -6.50 -4.60 14.58
CA PRO A 136 -7.31 -3.61 13.87
C PRO A 136 -7.10 -3.65 12.35
N LEU A 137 -5.87 -3.87 11.89
CA LEU A 137 -5.56 -4.03 10.47
C LEU A 137 -6.14 -5.32 9.86
N CYS A 138 -6.29 -6.38 10.64
CA CYS A 138 -6.94 -7.60 10.17
C CYS A 138 -8.41 -7.34 9.86
N LYS A 139 -9.11 -6.55 10.70
CA LYS A 139 -10.49 -6.15 10.43
C LYS A 139 -10.61 -5.37 9.13
N GLU A 140 -9.74 -4.38 8.90
CA GLU A 140 -9.76 -3.58 7.67
C GLU A 140 -9.51 -4.40 6.40
N LEU A 141 -8.59 -5.38 6.47
CA LEU A 141 -8.28 -6.29 5.37
C LEU A 141 -9.35 -7.39 5.20
N GLY A 142 -9.94 -7.87 6.29
CA GLY A 142 -10.78 -9.07 6.37
C GLY A 142 -12.30 -8.87 6.24
N ASP A 143 -12.83 -7.67 6.53
CA ASP A 143 -14.27 -7.33 6.69
C ASP A 143 -15.22 -7.68 5.50
N ARG A 144 -14.73 -8.26 4.41
CA ARG A 144 -15.57 -8.73 3.28
C ARG A 144 -15.11 -10.05 2.64
N ILE A 145 -13.99 -10.59 3.07
CA ILE A 145 -13.31 -11.69 2.38
C ILE A 145 -13.56 -13.03 3.11
N LEU A 146 -13.96 -13.00 4.39
CA LEU A 146 -14.09 -14.17 5.26
C LEU A 146 -15.55 -14.61 5.58
N ASP A 147 -16.55 -13.88 5.10
CA ASP A 147 -17.99 -14.10 5.41
C ASP A 147 -18.75 -14.95 4.37
N LYS A 148 -18.06 -15.58 3.42
CA LYS A 148 -18.72 -16.38 2.37
C LYS A 148 -18.14 -17.77 2.23
#